data_AF-A0A3B9YGX8-F1
#
_entry.id   AF-A0A3B9YGX8-F1
#
_cell.length_a   1.000
_cell.length_b   1.000
_cell.length_c   1.000
_cell.angle_alpha   90.00
_cell.angle_beta   90.00
_cell.angle_gamma   90.00
#
_symmetry.space_group_name_H-M   'P 1'
#
loop_
_entity.id
_entity.type
_entity.pdbx_description
1 polymer ?
#
loop_
_entity_poly.entity_id
_entity_poly.type
_entity_poly.pdbx_seq_one_letter_code
_entity_poly.pdbx_strand_id
1 'polypeptide(L)'
;FLAYSNNRTFWNGVPLPGAAYAFREPVPGLQAVIGLPFLWLSYQLDKDSRASFSLFGPTHLSVEGARRLFRRVWGYSRFERSPEQWLRADRAERRDRLIFDHQQARVGVRVEAGEGFSLDLSAGRDLRRRFYESRDASRSSVPRVELPDAWTGSLALSWRG
;
A
#
# COMPACT_ATOMS: atom_id res chain seq x y z
N PHE A 1 -2.07 18.71 10.55
CA PHE A 1 -3.45 18.35 10.18
C PHE A 1 -4.03 17.40 11.22
N LEU A 2 -5.36 17.33 11.40
CA LEU A 2 -6.00 16.34 12.27
C LEU A 2 -6.65 15.27 11.39
N ALA A 3 -6.20 14.03 11.47
CA ALA A 3 -6.75 12.94 10.67
C ALA A 3 -7.69 12.08 11.51
N TYR A 4 -8.98 12.40 11.48
CA TYR A 4 -10.03 11.55 12.05
C TYR A 4 -10.51 10.55 11.00
N SER A 5 -10.55 9.26 11.35
CA SER A 5 -11.19 8.25 10.52
C SER A 5 -11.85 7.21 11.41
N ASN A 6 -13.13 6.96 11.17
CA ASN A 6 -13.89 5.87 11.78
C ASN A 6 -13.73 4.55 11.01
N ASN A 7 -12.89 4.54 9.96
CA ASN A 7 -12.66 3.38 9.10
C ASN A 7 -11.19 3.05 8.90
N ARG A 8 -10.35 3.34 9.90
CA ARG A 8 -8.93 2.97 9.91
C ARG A 8 -8.70 1.64 10.62
N THR A 9 -7.79 0.82 10.09
CA THR A 9 -7.45 -0.51 10.64
C THR A 9 -6.62 -0.45 11.92
N PHE A 10 -6.22 0.73 12.37
CA PHE A 10 -5.51 0.96 13.62
C PHE A 10 -6.04 2.23 14.29
N TRP A 11 -6.13 2.20 15.63
CA TRP A 11 -6.51 3.36 16.46
C TRP A 11 -7.80 4.03 15.96
N ASN A 12 -8.79 3.18 15.71
CA ASN A 12 -10.05 3.60 15.15
C ASN A 12 -10.86 4.47 16.13
N GLY A 13 -11.41 5.57 15.65
CA GLY A 13 -12.15 6.53 16.48
C GLY A 13 -11.25 7.45 17.33
N VAL A 14 -9.93 7.29 17.26
CA VAL A 14 -8.97 8.20 17.90
C VAL A 14 -8.54 9.25 16.89
N PRO A 15 -8.72 10.56 17.18
CA PRO A 15 -8.20 11.60 16.32
C PRO A 15 -6.66 11.54 16.36
N LEU A 16 -6.04 11.35 15.19
CA LEU A 16 -4.59 11.26 15.10
C LEU A 16 -4.02 12.63 14.75
N PRO A 17 -3.30 13.29 15.68
CA PRO A 17 -2.61 14.54 15.37
C PRO A 17 -1.53 14.24 14.33
N GLY A 18 -1.65 14.91 13.19
CA GLY A 18 -0.76 14.78 12.06
C GLY A 18 0.22 15.95 12.00
N ALA A 19 1.48 15.66 12.22
CA ALA A 19 2.59 16.56 11.93
C ALA A 19 3.55 15.84 10.99
N ALA A 20 3.98 16.52 9.93
CA ALA A 20 4.88 15.97 8.95
C ALA A 20 5.86 17.03 8.50
N TYR A 21 7.11 16.62 8.31
CA TYR A 21 8.16 17.40 7.67
C TYR A 21 8.36 16.85 6.26
N ALA A 22 8.29 17.73 5.28
CA ALA A 22 8.58 17.41 3.89
C ALA A 22 9.99 17.90 3.56
N PHE A 23 10.82 16.98 3.11
CA PHE A 23 12.17 17.24 2.64
C PHE A 23 12.20 17.02 1.14
N ARG A 24 12.62 18.05 0.40
CA ARG A 24 12.99 17.91 -1.00
C ARG A 24 14.50 17.93 -1.07
N GLU A 25 15.05 16.92 -1.73
CA GLU A 25 16.48 16.80 -2.03
C GLU A 25 17.41 16.88 -0.80
N PRO A 26 17.12 16.21 0.34
CA PRO A 26 18.16 16.03 1.37
C PRO A 26 19.38 15.26 0.84
N VAL A 27 19.18 14.48 -0.23
CA VAL A 27 20.18 13.85 -1.11
C VAL A 27 19.67 14.05 -2.55
N PRO A 28 20.52 14.18 -3.58
CA PRO A 28 20.05 14.34 -4.97
C PRO A 28 19.06 13.23 -5.36
N GLY A 29 17.88 13.63 -5.84
CA GLY A 29 16.81 12.70 -6.24
C GLY A 29 15.98 12.10 -5.10
N LEU A 30 16.29 12.38 -3.84
CA LEU A 30 15.49 11.93 -2.69
C LEU A 30 14.40 12.95 -2.35
N GLN A 31 13.18 12.47 -2.18
CA GLN A 31 12.06 13.20 -1.60
C GLN A 31 11.54 12.39 -0.42
N ALA A 32 11.27 13.06 0.68
CA ALA A 32 10.83 12.40 1.90
C ALA A 32 9.73 13.22 2.58
N VAL A 33 8.75 12.53 3.13
CA VAL A 33 7.77 13.09 4.05
C VAL A 33 7.80 12.22 5.29
N ILE A 34 8.26 12.78 6.40
CA ILE A 34 8.40 12.08 7.67
C ILE A 34 7.47 12.73 8.67
N GLY A 35 6.48 11.97 9.14
CA GLY A 35 5.51 12.45 10.10
C GLY A 35 4.78 11.34 10.82
N LEU A 36 3.95 11.73 11.76
CA LEU A 36 2.96 10.83 12.35
C LEU A 36 1.61 11.09 11.67
N PRO A 37 0.85 10.05 11.27
CA PRO A 37 1.16 8.62 11.29
C PRO A 37 1.74 8.11 9.96
N PHE A 38 2.39 8.96 9.16
CA PHE A 38 2.77 8.66 7.77
C PHE A 38 4.24 8.95 7.49
N LEU A 39 4.91 7.96 6.90
CA LEU A 39 6.26 8.06 6.39
C LEU A 39 6.23 7.72 4.89
N TRP A 40 6.83 8.55 4.06
CA TRP A 40 7.01 8.30 2.64
C TRP A 40 8.37 8.75 2.18
N LEU A 41 8.97 7.92 1.34
CA LEU A 41 10.27 8.15 0.73
C LEU A 41 10.13 7.82 -0.75
N SER A 42 10.63 8.70 -1.60
CA SER A 42 10.76 8.48 -3.03
C SER A 42 12.16 8.86 -3.43
N TYR A 43 12.92 7.90 -3.93
CA TYR A 43 14.30 8.07 -4.31
C TYR A 43 14.48 7.80 -5.79
N GLN A 44 14.94 8.81 -6.52
CA GLN A 44 15.36 8.68 -7.90
C GLN A 44 16.87 8.44 -7.93
N LEU A 45 17.27 7.18 -8.12
CA LEU A 45 18.69 6.77 -8.10
C LEU A 45 19.43 7.33 -9.33
N ASP A 46 18.77 7.26 -10.49
CA ASP A 46 19.27 7.75 -11.77
C ASP A 46 18.09 8.12 -12.69
N LYS A 47 18.36 8.38 -13.98
CA LYS A 47 17.31 8.74 -14.96
C LYS A 47 16.38 7.57 -15.31
N ASP A 48 16.80 6.34 -15.00
CA ASP A 48 16.18 5.08 -15.36
C ASP A 48 15.68 4.31 -14.14
N SER A 49 16.00 4.70 -12.91
CA SER A 49 15.74 3.90 -11.71
C SER A 49 15.12 4.74 -10.61
N ARG A 50 14.03 4.23 -10.03
CA ARG A 50 13.35 4.86 -8.89
C ARG A 50 12.97 3.80 -7.86
N ALA A 51 13.01 4.19 -6.61
CA ALA A 51 12.52 3.41 -5.48
C ALA A 51 11.54 4.26 -4.68
N SER A 52 10.52 3.63 -4.12
CA SER A 52 9.61 4.29 -3.19
C SER A 52 9.28 3.38 -2.03
N PHE A 53 9.05 4.00 -0.89
CA PHE A 53 8.67 3.37 0.35
C PHE A 53 7.59 4.22 0.99
N SER A 54 6.53 3.59 1.48
CA SER A 54 5.49 4.26 2.24
C SER A 54 5.02 3.40 3.39
N LEU A 55 4.85 4.02 4.55
CA LEU A 55 4.30 3.42 5.75
C LEU A 55 3.21 4.34 6.30
N PHE A 56 2.01 3.79 6.46
CA PHE A 56 0.89 4.49 7.08
C PHE A 56 0.39 3.73 8.31
N GLY A 57 0.71 4.27 9.48
CA GLY A 57 0.55 3.58 10.75
C GLY A 57 1.31 2.24 10.81
N PRO A 58 0.94 1.34 11.73
CA PRO A 58 1.63 0.07 11.92
C PRO A 58 1.23 -1.02 10.92
N THR A 59 0.29 -0.75 10.02
CA THR A 59 -0.42 -1.81 9.27
C THR A 59 -0.27 -1.71 7.77
N HIS A 60 -0.18 -0.48 7.22
CA HIS A 60 -0.07 -0.25 5.78
C HIS A 60 1.37 0.01 5.39
N LEU A 61 1.94 -0.86 4.56
CA LEU A 61 3.32 -0.78 4.08
C LEU A 61 3.32 -1.00 2.57
N SER A 62 4.03 -0.16 1.82
CA SER A 62 4.28 -0.37 0.40
C SER A 62 5.73 -0.04 0.08
N VAL A 63 6.36 -0.90 -0.73
CA VAL A 63 7.71 -0.76 -1.23
C VAL A 63 7.67 -1.05 -2.72
N GLU A 64 8.18 -0.14 -3.55
CA GLU A 64 8.24 -0.31 -5.00
C GLU A 64 9.64 0.05 -5.49
N GLY A 65 10.24 -0.81 -6.30
CA GLY A 65 11.42 -0.50 -7.11
C GLY A 65 11.04 -0.58 -8.58
N ALA A 66 11.33 0.46 -9.35
CA ALA A 66 11.05 0.51 -10.77
C ALA A 66 12.28 0.93 -11.56
N ARG A 67 12.46 0.31 -12.73
CA ARG A 67 13.55 0.59 -13.66
C ARG A 67 13.03 0.68 -15.08
N ARG A 68 13.50 1.68 -15.83
CA ARG A 68 13.22 1.90 -17.23
C ARG A 68 13.97 0.84 -18.03
N LEU A 69 13.21 -0.01 -18.72
CA LEU A 69 13.73 -1.08 -19.56
C LEU A 69 14.01 -0.55 -20.97
N PHE A 70 13.08 0.23 -21.52
CA PHE A 70 13.22 0.79 -22.87
C PHE A 70 12.32 2.02 -23.06
N ARG A 71 12.89 3.18 -23.36
CA ARG A 71 12.17 4.44 -23.69
C ARG A 71 11.03 4.80 -22.71
N ARG A 72 9.83 4.26 -22.93
CA ARG A 72 8.60 4.51 -22.15
C ARG A 72 8.10 3.25 -21.41
N VAL A 73 8.93 2.22 -21.34
CA VAL A 73 8.65 0.94 -20.69
C VAL A 73 9.42 0.87 -19.38
N TRP A 74 8.70 0.70 -18.28
CA TRP A 74 9.21 0.58 -16.93
C TRP A 74 8.89 -0.79 -16.37
N GLY A 75 9.90 -1.57 -16.02
CA GLY A 75 9.74 -2.75 -15.20
C GLY A 75 9.68 -2.34 -13.74
N TYR A 76 8.86 -3.00 -12.92
CA TYR A 76 8.80 -2.74 -11.50
C TYR A 76 8.60 -4.01 -10.69
N SER A 77 9.00 -3.94 -9.43
CA SER A 77 8.70 -4.90 -8.38
C SER A 77 8.09 -4.14 -7.21
N ARG A 78 7.02 -4.69 -6.63
CA ARG A 78 6.27 -4.06 -5.56
C ARG A 78 5.91 -5.08 -4.49
N PHE A 79 6.13 -4.69 -3.25
CA PHE A 79 5.65 -5.40 -2.08
C PHE A 79 4.69 -4.50 -1.31
N GLU A 80 3.50 -4.99 -1.04
CA GLU A 80 2.46 -4.26 -0.33
C GLU A 80 1.84 -5.11 0.78
N ARG A 81 1.56 -4.49 1.91
CA ARG A 81 0.72 -5.01 2.97
C ARG A 81 -0.32 -3.95 3.28
N SER A 82 -1.57 -4.22 2.96
CA SER A 82 -2.68 -3.29 3.14
C SER A 82 -3.86 -4.04 3.72
N PRO A 83 -3.99 -4.10 5.06
CA PRO A 83 -5.13 -4.76 5.67
C PRO A 83 -6.41 -4.00 5.37
N GLU A 84 -7.45 -4.74 4.99
CA GLU A 84 -8.79 -4.23 4.73
C GLU A 84 -9.71 -4.59 5.91
N GLN A 85 -10.72 -3.76 6.17
CA GLN A 85 -11.67 -4.02 7.24
C GLN A 85 -13.11 -3.72 6.85
N TRP A 86 -14.02 -4.53 7.37
CA TRP A 86 -15.45 -4.38 7.15
C TRP A 86 -16.25 -4.52 8.43
N LEU A 87 -17.41 -3.88 8.41
CA LEU A 87 -18.45 -3.97 9.42
C LEU A 87 -19.42 -5.08 8.99
N ARG A 88 -19.45 -6.22 9.69
CA ARG A 88 -20.48 -7.25 9.46
C ARG A 88 -21.84 -6.80 10.00
N ALA A 89 -22.93 -7.14 9.32
CA ALA A 89 -24.29 -6.74 9.72
C ALA A 89 -24.77 -7.45 11.01
N ASP A 90 -24.49 -8.75 11.14
CA ASP A 90 -25.00 -9.59 12.24
C ASP A 90 -23.99 -9.81 13.39
N ARG A 91 -23.39 -8.72 13.90
CA ARG A 91 -22.38 -8.83 14.96
C ARG A 91 -23.00 -8.98 16.34
N ALA A 92 -22.62 -10.04 17.07
CA ALA A 92 -22.90 -10.21 18.50
C ALA A 92 -22.25 -9.09 19.34
N GLU A 93 -21.07 -8.62 18.94
CA GLU A 93 -20.35 -7.53 19.59
C GLU A 93 -20.07 -6.37 18.62
N ARG A 94 -20.67 -5.20 18.85
CA ARG A 94 -20.65 -4.05 17.92
C ARG A 94 -19.27 -3.42 17.70
N ARG A 95 -18.29 -3.76 18.54
CA ARG A 95 -16.93 -3.19 18.53
C ARG A 95 -15.95 -3.93 17.63
N ASP A 96 -16.21 -5.19 17.32
CA ASP A 96 -15.29 -6.02 16.53
C ASP A 96 -15.50 -5.82 15.04
N ARG A 97 -14.41 -5.85 14.28
CA ARG A 97 -14.39 -5.71 12.82
C ARG A 97 -13.80 -6.95 12.18
N LEU A 98 -14.35 -7.34 11.04
CA LEU A 98 -13.73 -8.35 10.21
C LEU A 98 -12.57 -7.70 9.47
N ILE A 99 -11.36 -8.21 9.68
CA ILE A 99 -10.15 -7.71 9.06
C ILE A 99 -9.59 -8.79 8.13
N PHE A 100 -9.27 -8.39 6.90
CA PHE A 100 -8.51 -9.19 5.95
C PHE A 100 -7.10 -8.62 5.87
N ASP A 101 -6.13 -9.34 6.43
CA ASP A 101 -4.71 -9.01 6.29
C ASP A 101 -4.14 -9.90 5.19
N HIS A 102 -3.54 -9.27 4.20
CA HIS A 102 -2.81 -9.94 3.15
C HIS A 102 -1.53 -9.18 2.85
N GLN A 103 -0.56 -9.91 2.31
CA GLN A 103 0.66 -9.35 1.75
C GLN A 103 0.68 -9.68 0.27
N GLN A 104 1.22 -8.80 -0.53
CA GLN A 104 1.21 -8.93 -1.97
C GLN A 104 2.58 -8.58 -2.53
N ALA A 105 3.19 -9.54 -3.22
CA ALA A 105 4.43 -9.34 -3.96
C ALA A 105 4.12 -9.42 -5.46
N ARG A 106 4.37 -8.34 -6.20
CA ARG A 106 4.11 -8.26 -7.64
C ARG A 106 5.33 -7.80 -8.40
N VAL A 107 5.45 -8.26 -9.63
CA VAL A 107 6.32 -7.70 -10.64
C VAL A 107 5.48 -7.32 -11.85
N GLY A 108 5.86 -6.25 -12.53
CA GLY A 108 5.07 -5.77 -13.66
C GLY A 108 5.85 -4.90 -14.61
N VAL A 109 5.19 -4.56 -15.70
CA VAL A 109 5.66 -3.67 -16.73
C VAL A 109 4.61 -2.60 -16.95
N ARG A 110 5.04 -1.34 -16.86
CA ARG A 110 4.25 -0.17 -17.19
C ARG A 110 4.76 0.44 -18.49
N VAL A 111 3.87 0.61 -19.45
CA VAL A 111 4.13 1.26 -20.73
C VAL A 111 3.39 2.58 -20.74
N GLU A 112 4.14 3.68 -20.81
CA GLU A 112 3.59 5.00 -21.06
C GLU A 112 3.44 5.16 -22.57
N ALA A 113 2.24 4.93 -23.09
CA ALA A 113 1.94 5.23 -24.48
C ALA A 113 1.97 6.76 -24.67
N GLY A 114 2.21 7.23 -25.90
CA GLY A 114 2.06 8.66 -26.20
C GLY A 114 0.64 9.13 -25.89
N GLU A 115 0.45 10.44 -25.79
CA GLU A 115 -0.90 11.04 -25.71
C GLU A 115 -1.65 10.76 -24.39
N GLY A 116 -0.90 10.52 -23.31
CA GLY A 116 -1.47 10.39 -21.97
C GLY A 116 -2.02 8.99 -21.63
N PHE A 117 -1.90 8.03 -22.53
CA PHE A 117 -2.24 6.63 -22.26
C PHE A 117 -1.13 5.93 -21.47
N SER A 118 -1.52 5.07 -20.53
CA SER A 118 -0.58 4.13 -19.92
C SER A 118 -1.20 2.77 -19.67
N LEU A 119 -0.43 1.73 -19.97
CA LEU A 119 -0.78 0.33 -19.76
C LEU A 119 0.08 -0.23 -18.63
N ASP A 120 -0.52 -0.93 -17.68
CA ASP A 120 0.16 -1.61 -16.58
C ASP A 120 -0.23 -3.09 -16.61
N LEU A 121 0.77 -3.96 -16.82
CA LEU A 121 0.61 -5.40 -16.75
C LEU A 121 1.44 -5.90 -15.56
N SER A 122 0.80 -6.62 -14.63
CA SER A 122 1.49 -7.15 -13.46
C SER A 122 1.06 -8.58 -13.15
N ALA A 123 1.97 -9.33 -12.55
CA ALA A 123 1.73 -10.65 -12.01
C ALA A 123 2.44 -10.79 -10.66
N GLY A 124 1.87 -11.58 -9.76
CA GLY A 124 2.40 -11.72 -8.43
C GLY A 124 1.71 -12.77 -7.60
N ARG A 125 1.97 -12.71 -6.31
CA ARG A 125 1.45 -13.67 -5.34
C ARG A 125 0.91 -12.94 -4.13
N ASP A 126 -0.29 -13.35 -3.73
CA ASP A 126 -0.90 -12.96 -2.48
C ASP A 126 -0.50 -13.99 -1.43
N LEU A 127 0.11 -13.48 -0.36
CA LEU A 127 0.74 -14.25 0.70
C LEU A 127 0.04 -13.97 2.02
N ARG A 128 0.07 -14.94 2.94
CA ARG A 128 -0.37 -14.77 4.34
C ARG A 128 -1.78 -14.16 4.47
N ARG A 129 -2.67 -14.62 3.61
CA ARG A 129 -4.05 -14.15 3.50
C ARG A 129 -4.83 -14.70 4.68
N ARG A 130 -5.39 -13.84 5.52
CA ARG A 130 -6.13 -14.29 6.72
C ARG A 130 -7.28 -13.37 7.07
N PHE A 131 -8.36 -13.98 7.54
CA PHE A 131 -9.48 -13.30 8.16
C PHE A 131 -9.44 -13.48 9.68
N TYR A 132 -9.59 -12.37 10.40
CA TYR A 132 -9.73 -12.38 11.84
C TYR A 132 -10.72 -11.30 12.30
N GLU A 133 -11.27 -11.47 13.49
CA GLU A 133 -12.10 -10.45 14.13
C GLU A 133 -11.30 -9.80 15.25
N SER A 134 -11.15 -8.49 15.18
CA SER A 134 -10.46 -7.71 16.21
C SER A 134 -10.96 -6.27 16.23
N ARG A 135 -10.65 -5.57 17.33
CA ARG A 135 -10.84 -4.12 17.46
C ARG A 135 -9.81 -3.33 16.65
N ASP A 136 -8.61 -3.89 16.44
CA ASP A 136 -7.50 -3.25 15.72
C ASP A 136 -6.65 -4.31 14.97
N ALA A 137 -6.16 -3.99 13.77
CA ALA A 137 -5.30 -4.87 12.97
C ALA A 137 -3.89 -5.09 13.57
N SER A 138 -3.54 -4.36 14.63
CA SER A 138 -2.28 -4.54 15.37
C SER A 138 -2.36 -5.58 16.48
N ARG A 139 -3.57 -5.96 16.93
CA ARG A 139 -3.80 -6.97 17.96
C ARG A 139 -4.59 -8.13 17.37
N SER A 140 -3.94 -9.27 17.16
CA SER A 140 -4.62 -10.48 16.69
C SER A 140 -5.35 -11.16 17.85
N SER A 141 -6.67 -11.04 17.91
CA SER A 141 -7.53 -12.00 18.58
C SER A 141 -7.92 -13.07 17.57
N VAL A 142 -7.47 -14.30 17.82
CA VAL A 142 -7.86 -15.59 17.20
C VAL A 142 -8.14 -15.55 15.68
N PRO A 143 -7.25 -16.09 14.82
CA PRO A 143 -7.52 -16.19 13.39
C PRO A 143 -8.76 -17.06 13.15
N ARG A 144 -9.70 -16.57 12.32
CA ARG A 144 -10.95 -17.29 12.03
C ARG A 144 -10.78 -18.21 10.84
N VAL A 145 -10.05 -17.76 9.82
CA VAL A 145 -9.79 -18.51 8.58
C VAL A 145 -8.46 -18.04 7.98
N GLU A 146 -7.54 -18.96 7.75
CA GLU A 146 -6.36 -18.74 6.91
C GLU A 146 -6.67 -19.22 5.49
N LEU A 147 -6.28 -18.41 4.51
CA LEU A 147 -6.44 -18.73 3.10
C LEU A 147 -5.07 -19.11 2.52
N PRO A 148 -5.03 -20.09 1.61
CA PRO A 148 -3.80 -20.42 0.92
C PRO A 148 -3.33 -19.24 0.06
N ASP A 149 -2.01 -19.19 -0.13
CA ASP A 149 -1.39 -18.25 -1.05
C ASP A 149 -1.97 -18.42 -2.46
N ALA A 150 -2.13 -17.31 -3.18
CA ALA A 150 -2.75 -17.31 -4.50
C ALA A 150 -1.89 -16.54 -5.51
N TRP A 151 -1.88 -17.00 -6.76
CA TRP A 151 -1.33 -16.23 -7.87
C TRP A 151 -2.32 -15.15 -8.29
N THR A 152 -1.80 -13.96 -8.58
CA THR A 152 -2.59 -12.83 -9.04
C THR A 152 -1.98 -12.23 -10.29
N GLY A 153 -2.84 -11.68 -11.15
CA GLY A 153 -2.45 -10.96 -12.35
C GLY A 153 -3.39 -9.78 -12.55
N SER A 154 -2.87 -8.68 -13.09
CA SER A 154 -3.67 -7.50 -13.39
C SER A 154 -3.24 -6.88 -14.70
N LEU A 155 -4.22 -6.39 -15.46
CA LEU A 155 -4.03 -5.52 -16.60
C LEU A 155 -4.85 -4.26 -16.37
N ALA A 156 -4.21 -3.10 -16.44
CA ALA A 156 -4.87 -1.81 -16.29
C ALA A 156 -4.49 -0.89 -17.45
N LEU A 157 -5.49 -0.27 -18.07
CA LEU A 157 -5.32 0.81 -19.03
C LEU A 157 -5.81 2.10 -18.37
N SER A 158 -5.03 3.16 -18.45
CA SER A 158 -5.42 4.48 -17.95
C SER A 158 -5.08 5.56 -18.97
N TRP A 159 -5.82 6.67 -18.88
CA TRP A 159 -5.65 7.85 -19.71
C TRP A 159 -5.64 9.09 -18.83
N ARG A 160 -4.68 9.99 -19.04
CA ARG A 160 -4.62 11.32 -18.44
C ARG A 160 -4.66 12.36 -19.56
N GLY A 161 -5.83 12.97 -19.74
CA GLY A 161 -6.07 14.14 -20.59
C GLY A 161 -6.13 15.43 -19.80
#